data_AF-A0A5N6N5B5-F1
#
_entry.id   AF-A0A5N6N5B5-F1
#
_cell.length_a   1.000
_cell.length_b   1.000
_cell.length_c   1.000
_cell.angle_alpha   90.00
_cell.angle_beta   90.00
_cell.angle_gamma   90.00
#
_symmetry.space_group_name_H-M   'P 1'
#
loop_
_entity.id
_entity.type
_entity.pdbx_description
1 polymer ?
#
loop_
_entity_poly.entity_id
_entity_poly.type
_entity_poly.pdbx_seq_one_letter_code
_entity_poly.pdbx_strand_id
1 'polypeptide(L)'
;MGAHALKNPLWHNAIFDEYDALERYQSWTIFPSISTYNLVVLAAQLFCWWGQFIGHYVFEKRAPALLDNFIQAFLTGPFFVLLEALQMGLGYEPYPDFHARVKAKVDANIKEWKENDRKKKL
;
A
#
# COMPACT_ATOMS: atom_id res chain seq x y z
N MET A 1 -29.65 -29.67 54.44
CA MET A 1 -29.16 -28.41 55.06
C MET A 1 -28.51 -27.54 53.97
N GLY A 2 -29.31 -27.03 53.02
CA GLY A 2 -28.78 -26.56 51.72
C GLY A 2 -29.21 -25.17 51.26
N ALA A 3 -29.58 -24.25 52.16
CA ALA A 3 -30.12 -22.95 51.73
C ALA A 3 -29.73 -21.77 52.63
N HIS A 4 -28.54 -21.78 53.23
CA HIS A 4 -28.10 -20.70 54.12
C HIS A 4 -26.70 -20.10 53.80
N ALA A 5 -26.13 -20.44 52.64
CA ALA A 5 -24.78 -20.01 52.23
C ALA A 5 -24.75 -18.93 51.12
N LEU A 6 -25.91 -18.42 50.67
CA LEU A 6 -26.03 -17.50 49.52
C LEU A 6 -26.22 -16.02 49.93
N LYS A 7 -25.54 -15.54 50.97
CA LYS A 7 -25.64 -14.13 51.42
C LYS A 7 -24.31 -13.46 51.78
N ASN A 8 -23.18 -13.96 51.29
CA ASN A 8 -21.91 -13.22 51.40
C ASN A 8 -21.58 -12.56 50.06
N PRO A 9 -21.46 -11.22 49.94
CA PRO A 9 -21.21 -10.52 48.67
C PRO A 9 -19.80 -10.73 48.10
N LEU A 10 -18.95 -11.48 48.80
CA LEU A 10 -17.54 -11.70 48.43
C LEU A 10 -17.34 -12.52 47.14
N TRP A 11 -18.35 -13.28 46.70
CA TRP A 11 -18.25 -14.06 45.46
C TRP A 11 -18.33 -13.21 44.20
N HIS A 12 -18.93 -12.01 44.23
CA HIS A 12 -18.92 -11.13 43.06
C HIS A 12 -17.48 -10.71 42.74
N ASN A 13 -16.73 -10.27 43.77
CA ASN A 13 -15.34 -9.86 43.59
C ASN A 13 -14.45 -11.02 43.14
N ALA A 14 -14.66 -12.22 43.69
CA ALA A 14 -13.91 -13.41 43.27
C ALA A 14 -14.21 -13.80 41.81
N ILE A 15 -15.47 -13.67 41.38
CA ILE A 15 -15.87 -13.94 39.99
C ILE A 15 -15.30 -12.88 39.04
N PHE A 16 -15.38 -11.60 39.39
CA PHE A 16 -14.78 -10.53 38.59
C PHE A 16 -13.25 -10.65 38.51
N ASP A 17 -12.58 -11.01 39.60
CA ASP A 17 -11.13 -11.27 39.61
C ASP A 17 -10.75 -12.47 38.73
N GLU A 18 -11.59 -13.51 38.67
CA GLU A 18 -11.38 -14.68 37.81
C GLU A 18 -11.64 -14.35 36.33
N TYR A 19 -12.67 -13.56 36.00
CA TYR A 19 -12.90 -13.05 34.65
C TYR A 19 -11.75 -12.12 34.18
N ASP A 20 -11.28 -11.21 35.03
CA ASP A 20 -10.13 -10.33 34.74
C ASP A 20 -8.81 -11.13 34.58
N ALA A 21 -8.64 -12.21 35.34
CA ALA A 21 -7.51 -13.11 35.19
C ALA A 21 -7.57 -13.89 33.87
N LEU A 22 -8.77 -14.31 33.45
CA LEU A 22 -8.99 -14.99 32.17
C LEU A 22 -8.81 -14.06 30.98
N GLU A 23 -9.22 -12.79 31.06
CA GLU A 23 -8.93 -11.79 30.02
C GLU A 23 -7.43 -11.45 29.94
N ARG A 24 -6.74 -11.34 31.09
CA ARG A 24 -5.27 -11.21 31.10
C ARG A 24 -4.56 -12.43 30.53
N TYR A 25 -5.08 -13.64 30.77
CA TYR A 25 -4.48 -14.88 30.25
C TYR A 25 -4.73 -15.07 28.75
N GLN A 26 -5.94 -14.75 28.27
CA GLN A 26 -6.26 -14.73 26.84
C GLN A 26 -5.47 -13.67 26.07
N SER A 27 -5.26 -12.48 26.63
CA SER A 27 -4.46 -11.42 25.98
C SER A 27 -2.97 -11.76 25.90
N TRP A 28 -2.40 -12.47 26.89
CA TRP A 28 -0.98 -12.84 26.89
C TRP A 28 -0.62 -14.00 25.95
N THR A 29 -1.60 -14.83 25.56
CA THR A 29 -1.36 -16.04 24.76
C THR A 29 -1.71 -15.91 23.28
N ILE A 30 -2.54 -14.92 22.88
CA ILE A 30 -3.00 -14.76 21.48
C ILE A 30 -2.32 -13.61 20.73
N PHE A 31 -1.60 -12.69 21.41
CA PHE A 31 -0.96 -11.54 20.76
C PHE A 31 0.55 -11.30 21.00
N PRO A 32 1.39 -12.18 21.59
CA PRO A 32 2.81 -11.87 21.76
C PRO A 32 3.58 -12.01 20.45
N SER A 33 3.09 -12.85 19.55
CA SER A 33 3.62 -12.97 18.22
C SER A 33 2.97 -11.96 17.30
N ILE A 34 2.55 -10.73 17.65
CA ILE A 34 2.20 -9.67 16.65
C ILE A 34 3.15 -8.47 16.70
N SER A 35 3.77 -8.25 17.87
CA SER A 35 4.44 -6.99 18.17
C SER A 35 5.80 -6.81 17.49
N THR A 36 6.62 -7.87 17.38
CA THR A 36 8.00 -7.77 16.86
C THR A 36 8.08 -7.71 15.34
N TYR A 37 7.26 -8.48 14.61
CA TYR A 37 7.30 -8.43 13.15
C TYR A 37 6.62 -7.21 12.57
N ASN A 38 5.67 -6.60 13.28
CA ASN A 38 5.04 -5.37 12.81
C ASN A 38 6.09 -4.26 12.71
N LEU A 39 7.06 -4.22 13.62
CA LEU A 39 8.16 -3.26 13.56
C LEU A 39 9.03 -3.45 12.31
N VAL A 40 9.40 -4.70 12.00
CA VAL A 40 10.22 -5.03 10.83
C VAL A 40 9.46 -4.76 9.53
N VAL A 41 8.18 -5.14 9.48
CA VAL A 41 7.31 -4.89 8.33
C VAL A 41 7.12 -3.39 8.13
N LEU A 42 6.87 -2.62 9.19
CA LEU A 42 6.73 -1.15 9.10
C LEU A 42 8.04 -0.48 8.69
N ALA A 43 9.17 -0.92 9.26
CA ALA A 43 10.48 -0.38 8.90
C ALA A 43 10.81 -0.66 7.43
N ALA A 44 10.59 -1.88 6.96
CA ALA A 44 10.78 -2.26 5.56
C ALA A 44 9.82 -1.52 4.62
N GLN A 45 8.57 -1.34 5.02
CA GLN A 45 7.56 -0.62 4.25
C GLN A 45 7.95 0.85 4.07
N LEU A 46 8.38 1.51 5.15
CA LEU A 46 8.85 2.89 5.10
C LEU A 46 10.10 2.99 4.22
N PHE A 47 11.09 2.11 4.40
CA PHE A 47 12.31 2.11 3.59
C PHE A 47 12.03 1.90 2.10
N CYS A 48 11.16 0.95 1.76
CA CYS A 48 10.78 0.64 0.39
C CYS A 48 10.03 1.82 -0.25
N TRP A 49 9.15 2.47 0.50
CA TRP A 49 8.40 3.64 0.05
C TRP A 49 9.30 4.87 -0.16
N TRP A 50 10.25 5.12 0.75
CA TRP A 50 11.27 6.15 0.59
C TRP A 50 12.16 5.88 -0.62
N GLY A 51 12.53 4.62 -0.86
CA GLY A 51 13.26 4.20 -2.06
C GLY A 51 12.49 4.48 -3.35
N GLN A 52 11.18 4.26 -3.38
CA GLN A 52 10.33 4.59 -4.53
C GLN A 52 10.29 6.09 -4.81
N PHE A 53 10.18 6.94 -3.78
CA PHE A 53 10.24 8.39 -3.95
C PHE A 53 11.60 8.88 -4.43
N ILE A 54 12.69 8.38 -3.84
CA ILE A 54 14.05 8.79 -4.20
C ILE A 54 14.39 8.33 -5.62
N GLY A 55 14.05 7.09 -5.98
CA GLY A 55 14.25 6.56 -7.32
C GLY A 55 13.55 7.41 -8.38
N HIS A 56 12.27 7.71 -8.20
CA HIS A 56 11.54 8.57 -9.14
C HIS A 56 12.02 10.02 -9.14
N TYR A 57 12.34 10.59 -7.98
CA TYR A 57 12.81 11.99 -7.88
C TYR A 57 14.18 12.18 -8.56
N VAL A 58 15.10 11.23 -8.40
CA VAL A 58 16.46 11.28 -8.97
C VAL A 58 16.47 10.96 -10.47
N PHE A 59 15.71 9.96 -10.91
CA PHE A 59 15.73 9.53 -12.32
C PHE A 59 14.87 10.40 -13.25
N GLU A 60 13.78 10.99 -12.78
CA GLU A 60 12.86 11.73 -13.65
C GLU A 60 12.83 13.24 -13.42
N LYS A 61 13.42 13.77 -12.33
CA LYS A 61 13.45 15.21 -11.95
C LYS A 61 12.10 15.93 -12.10
N ARG A 62 10.98 15.21 -12.11
CA ARG A 62 9.62 15.71 -12.31
C ARG A 62 8.85 15.40 -11.04
N ALA A 63 7.95 16.32 -10.64
CA ALA A 63 6.96 15.99 -9.63
C ALA A 63 6.24 14.71 -10.08
N PRO A 64 6.12 13.69 -9.22
CA PRO A 64 5.53 12.43 -9.63
C PRO A 64 4.11 12.70 -10.12
N ALA A 65 3.79 12.28 -11.36
CA ALA A 65 2.46 12.43 -11.96
C ALA A 65 1.34 11.76 -11.13
N LEU A 66 1.73 10.99 -10.11
CA LEU A 66 0.90 10.51 -9.03
C LEU A 66 0.22 11.64 -8.22
N LEU A 67 0.84 12.81 -8.00
CA LEU A 67 0.17 13.88 -7.23
C LEU A 67 -0.89 14.64 -8.05
N ASP A 68 -0.80 14.62 -9.38
CA ASP A 68 -1.73 15.33 -10.25
C ASP A 68 -2.96 14.47 -10.63
N ASN A 69 -2.80 13.13 -10.69
CA ASN A 69 -3.92 12.20 -10.87
C ASN A 69 -3.58 10.76 -10.37
N PHE A 70 -3.45 10.60 -9.05
CA PHE A 70 -2.96 9.38 -8.38
C PHE A 70 -3.67 8.11 -8.82
N ILE A 71 -5.00 8.17 -8.93
CA ILE A 71 -5.83 7.04 -9.34
C ILE A 71 -5.55 6.69 -10.81
N GLN A 72 -5.43 7.69 -11.69
CA GLN A 72 -5.12 7.45 -13.09
C GLN A 72 -3.75 6.81 -13.24
N ALA A 73 -2.69 7.37 -12.64
CA ALA A 73 -1.34 6.84 -12.74
C ALA A 73 -1.21 5.43 -12.11
N PHE A 74 -1.91 5.17 -11.01
CA PHE A 74 -1.92 3.87 -10.34
C PHE A 74 -2.66 2.80 -11.14
N LEU A 75 -3.73 3.15 -11.86
CA LEU A 75 -4.40 2.23 -12.78
C LEU A 75 -3.63 2.09 -14.09
N THR A 76 -3.16 3.16 -14.72
CA THR A 76 -2.51 3.05 -16.03
C THR A 76 -1.11 2.46 -15.97
N GLY A 77 -0.35 2.66 -14.90
CA GLY A 77 1.02 2.15 -14.77
C GLY A 77 1.13 0.63 -14.87
N PRO A 78 0.46 -0.13 -13.98
CA PRO A 78 0.45 -1.59 -14.03
C PRO A 78 -0.15 -2.14 -15.32
N PHE A 79 -1.21 -1.50 -15.84
CA PHE A 79 -1.82 -1.91 -17.11
C PHE A 79 -0.90 -1.68 -18.31
N PHE A 80 -0.11 -0.60 -18.31
CA PHE A 80 0.86 -0.32 -19.36
C PHE A 80 1.98 -1.37 -19.39
N VAL A 81 2.58 -1.66 -18.23
CA VAL A 81 3.63 -2.70 -18.11
C VAL A 81 3.08 -4.09 -18.45
N LEU A 82 1.85 -4.40 -18.03
CA LEU A 82 1.20 -5.67 -18.37
C LEU A 82 0.99 -5.79 -19.88
N LEU A 83 0.48 -4.74 -20.54
CA LEU A 83 0.28 -4.74 -21.99
C LEU A 83 1.61 -4.85 -22.75
N GLU A 84 2.66 -4.18 -22.28
CA GLU A 84 4.01 -4.26 -22.86
C GLU A 84 4.61 -5.66 -22.69
N ALA A 85 4.49 -6.26 -21.51
CA ALA A 85 4.94 -7.63 -21.26
C ALA A 85 4.16 -8.66 -22.08
N LEU A 86 2.84 -8.46 -22.24
CA LEU A 86 1.99 -9.31 -23.08
C LEU A 86 2.33 -9.16 -24.56
N GLN A 87 2.67 -7.94 -25.00
CA GLN A 87 3.11 -7.68 -26.37
C GLN A 87 4.50 -8.27 -26.65
N MET A 88 5.45 -8.10 -25.72
CA MET A 88 6.82 -8.66 -25.85
C MET A 88 6.84 -10.19 -25.71
N GLY A 89 6.00 -10.75 -24.83
CA GLY A 89 5.98 -12.17 -24.52
C GLY A 89 5.03 -13.00 -25.40
N LEU A 90 3.86 -12.47 -25.75
CA LEU A 90 2.81 -13.18 -26.50
C LEU A 90 2.48 -12.54 -27.87
N GLY A 91 3.11 -11.42 -28.23
CA GLY A 91 2.76 -10.69 -29.45
C GLY A 91 1.35 -10.10 -29.40
N TYR A 92 0.77 -9.93 -28.21
CA TYR A 92 -0.60 -9.47 -28.06
C TYR A 92 -0.76 -8.02 -28.50
N GLU A 93 -1.54 -7.81 -29.56
CA GLU A 93 -1.92 -6.49 -30.06
C GLU A 93 -3.44 -6.33 -29.84
N PRO A 94 -3.88 -5.45 -28.90
CA PRO A 94 -5.29 -5.30 -28.55
C PRO A 94 -6.19 -4.95 -29.74
N TYR A 95 -5.65 -4.19 -30.70
CA TYR A 95 -6.27 -3.86 -31.98
C TYR A 95 -5.18 -3.38 -32.95
N PRO A 96 -5.39 -3.49 -34.28
CA PRO A 96 -4.38 -3.13 -35.27
C PRO A 96 -3.88 -1.68 -35.08
N ASP A 97 -2.57 -1.50 -35.16
CA ASP A 97 -1.86 -0.21 -34.96
C ASP A 97 -1.93 0.35 -33.53
N PHE A 98 -2.29 -0.45 -32.52
CA PHE A 98 -2.36 0.02 -31.14
C PHE A 98 -1.02 0.60 -30.68
N HIS A 99 0.04 -0.16 -30.87
CA HIS A 99 1.37 0.23 -30.40
C HIS A 99 1.88 1.49 -31.11
N ALA A 100 1.67 1.60 -32.42
CA ALA A 100 2.04 2.78 -33.19
C ALA A 100 1.29 4.04 -32.71
N ARG A 101 -0.01 3.92 -32.41
CA ARG A 101 -0.83 5.01 -31.88
C ARG A 101 -0.43 5.43 -30.47
N VAL A 102 -0.15 4.47 -29.60
CA VAL A 102 0.35 4.74 -28.23
C VAL A 102 1.69 5.46 -28.31
N LYS A 103 2.63 4.96 -29.12
CA LYS A 103 3.94 5.58 -29.31
C LYS A 103 3.81 7.02 -29.86
N ALA A 104 2.96 7.24 -30.85
CA ALA A 104 2.71 8.58 -31.39
C ALA A 104 2.18 9.57 -30.34
N LYS A 105 1.27 9.13 -29.46
CA LYS A 105 0.76 9.96 -28.36
C LYS A 105 1.83 10.25 -27.30
N VAL A 106 2.64 9.25 -26.95
CA VAL A 106 3.75 9.41 -25.99
C VAL A 106 4.78 10.41 -26.55
N ASP A 107 5.20 10.23 -27.81
CA ASP A 107 6.16 11.11 -28.47
C ASP A 107 5.64 12.57 -28.57
N ALA A 108 4.34 12.75 -28.87
CA ALA A 108 3.69 14.06 -28.88
C ALA A 108 3.71 14.72 -27.49
N ASN A 109 3.34 13.99 -26.43
CA ASN A 109 3.35 14.48 -25.05
C ASN A 109 4.77 14.85 -24.59
N ILE A 110 5.79 14.07 -24.97
CA ILE A 110 7.19 14.38 -24.67
C ILE A 110 7.62 15.68 -25.36
N LYS A 111 7.21 15.86 -26.63
CA LYS A 111 7.55 17.08 -27.40
C LYS A 111 6.91 18.32 -26.79
N GLU A 112 5.61 18.26 -26.46
CA GLU A 112 4.88 19.34 -25.79
C GLU A 112 5.51 19.68 -24.43
N TRP A 113 5.85 18.66 -23.64
CA TRP A 113 6.54 18.86 -22.36
C TRP A 113 7.89 19.56 -22.53
N LYS A 114 8.73 19.11 -23.48
CA LYS A 114 10.03 19.76 -23.77
C LYS A 114 9.85 21.22 -24.19
N GLU A 115 8.79 21.53 -24.91
CA GLU A 115 8.51 22.91 -25.31
C GLU A 115 8.04 23.79 -24.15
N ASN A 116 7.17 23.26 -23.28
CA ASN A 116 6.73 23.95 -22.06
C ASN A 116 7.89 24.13 -21.06
N ASP A 117 8.82 23.17 -20.93
CA ASP A 117 10.02 23.32 -20.09
C ASP A 117 10.96 24.40 -20.62
N ARG A 118 11.14 24.48 -21.95
CA ARG A 118 11.91 25.57 -22.59
C ARG A 118 11.28 26.95 -22.35
N LYS A 119 9.95 27.06 -22.47
CA LYS A 119 9.21 28.32 -22.22
C LYS A 119 9.27 28.77 -20.75
N LYS A 120 9.32 27.83 -19.80
CA LYS A 120 9.48 28.14 -18.37
C LYS A 120 10.89 28.61 -17.98
N LYS A 121 11.90 28.31 -18.80
CA LYS A 121 13.30 28.71 -18.58
C LYS A 121 13.69 30.02 -19.26
N LEU A 122 12.83 30.55 -20.13
CA LEU A 122 12.92 31.87 -20.76
C LEU A 122 12.20 32.90 -19.89
#